data_AF-A0A9D2PRX7-F1
#
_entry.id   AF-A0A9D2PRX7-F1
#
_cell.length_a   1.000
_cell.length_b   1.000
_cell.length_c   1.000
_cell.angle_alpha   90.00
_cell.angle_beta   90.00
_cell.angle_gamma   90.00
#
_symmetry.space_group_name_H-M   'P 1'
#
loop_
_entity.id
_entity.type
_entity.pdbx_description
1 polymer ?
#
loop_
_entity_poly.entity_id
_entity_poly.type
_entity_poly.pdbx_seq_one_letter_code
_entity_poly.pdbx_strand_id
1 'polypeptide(L)'
;MLTNAFIDNAKVMAKGQITIPKDIRDVLGVSSGDRVTFIVEGNTVRIVNSAVYAMQMLQQEMAGEAERTALTSENDVMALVKELRNEDENA
;
A
#
# COMPACT_ATOMS: atom_id res chain seq x y z
N MET A 1 11.75 -6.79 -23.00
CA MET A 1 11.33 -7.22 -21.66
C MET A 1 10.13 -8.13 -21.85
N LEU A 2 10.21 -9.39 -21.41
CA LEU A 2 9.11 -10.35 -21.61
C LEU A 2 7.97 -9.97 -20.67
N THR A 3 6.90 -9.42 -21.24
CA THR A 3 5.60 -9.34 -20.57
C THR A 3 5.06 -10.75 -20.47
N ASN A 4 5.40 -11.45 -19.38
CA ASN A 4 4.76 -12.71 -19.03
C ASN A 4 3.36 -12.41 -18.48
N ALA A 5 2.49 -11.90 -19.34
CA ALA A 5 1.07 -11.81 -19.06
C ALA A 5 0.53 -13.25 -19.04
N PHE A 6 0.35 -13.80 -17.84
CA PHE A 6 -0.36 -15.05 -17.65
C PHE A 6 -1.83 -14.73 -17.36
N ILE A 7 -2.72 -15.35 -18.12
CA ILE A 7 -4.16 -15.17 -18.00
C ILE A 7 -4.72 -16.49 -17.47
N ASP A 8 -5.37 -16.42 -16.31
CA ASP A 8 -6.03 -17.57 -15.70
C ASP A 8 -7.51 -17.26 -15.47
N ASN A 9 -8.34 -18.30 -15.47
CA ASN A 9 -9.77 -18.19 -15.21
C ASN A 9 -10.10 -18.88 -13.89
N ALA A 10 -10.83 -18.18 -13.03
CA ALA A 10 -11.30 -18.75 -11.77
C ALA A 10 -12.83 -18.85 -11.75
N LYS A 11 -13.35 -19.95 -11.23
CA LYS A 11 -14.79 -20.16 -11.05
C LYS A 11 -15.25 -19.51 -9.74
N VAL A 12 -16.38 -18.80 -9.81
CA VAL A 12 -17.10 -18.36 -8.61
C VAL A 12 -17.82 -19.56 -8.00
N MET A 13 -17.51 -19.85 -6.75
CA MET A 13 -18.11 -20.94 -6.00
C MET A 13 -19.49 -20.54 -5.45
N ALA A 14 -20.28 -21.51 -4.98
CA ALA A 14 -21.66 -21.28 -4.55
C ALA A 14 -21.84 -20.19 -3.47
N LYS A 15 -20.78 -19.91 -2.69
CA LYS A 15 -20.77 -18.86 -1.65
C LYS A 15 -20.20 -17.51 -2.13
N GLY A 16 -20.06 -17.30 -3.42
CA GLY A 16 -19.45 -16.09 -3.98
C GLY A 16 -17.92 -16.02 -3.81
N GLN A 17 -17.29 -17.13 -3.40
CA GLN A 17 -15.84 -17.20 -3.21
C GLN A 17 -15.14 -17.46 -4.54
N ILE A 18 -14.02 -16.78 -4.77
CA ILE A 18 -13.09 -17.05 -5.87
C ILE A 18 -11.77 -17.48 -5.24
N THR A 19 -11.20 -18.58 -5.72
CA THR A 19 -9.87 -19.02 -5.30
C THR A 19 -8.82 -18.31 -6.15
N ILE A 20 -7.85 -17.66 -5.49
CA ILE A 20 -6.66 -17.12 -6.18
C ILE A 20 -5.70 -18.29 -6.43
N PRO A 21 -5.40 -18.62 -7.70
CA PRO A 21 -4.42 -19.65 -8.07
C PRO A 21 -3.05 -19.40 -7.43
N LYS A 22 -2.29 -20.47 -7.20
CA LYS A 22 -0.99 -20.39 -6.51
C LYS A 22 -0.04 -19.40 -7.20
N ASP A 23 0.07 -19.49 -8.51
CA ASP A 23 1.00 -18.67 -9.28
C ASP A 23 0.66 -17.18 -9.19
N ILE A 24 -0.64 -16.83 -9.13
CA ILE A 24 -1.09 -15.45 -8.92
C ILE A 24 -0.78 -14.98 -7.50
N ARG A 25 -0.94 -15.84 -6.48
CA ARG A 25 -0.56 -15.50 -5.09
C ARG A 25 0.95 -15.24 -4.96
N ASP A 26 1.77 -16.03 -5.63
CA ASP A 26 3.23 -15.87 -5.61
C ASP A 26 3.64 -14.53 -6.24
N VAL A 27 2.99 -14.12 -7.35
CA VAL A 27 3.20 -12.80 -7.97
C VAL A 27 2.70 -11.65 -7.09
N LEU A 28 1.57 -11.82 -6.41
CA LEU A 28 1.04 -10.83 -5.46
C LEU A 28 1.82 -10.78 -4.14
N GLY A 29 2.67 -11.78 -3.87
CA GLY A 29 3.40 -11.92 -2.62
C GLY A 29 2.47 -12.10 -1.42
N VAL A 30 1.39 -12.87 -1.56
CA VAL A 30 0.39 -13.09 -0.49
C VAL A 30 0.30 -14.57 -0.10
N SER A 31 0.15 -14.81 1.20
CA SER A 31 0.00 -16.11 1.83
C SER A 31 -1.31 -16.21 2.60
N SER A 32 -1.58 -17.39 3.17
CA SER A 32 -2.76 -17.59 4.02
C SER A 32 -2.71 -16.66 5.23
N GLY A 33 -3.75 -15.86 5.42
CA GLY A 33 -3.84 -14.86 6.48
C GLY A 33 -3.54 -13.43 6.02
N ASP A 34 -2.91 -13.28 4.86
CA ASP A 34 -2.64 -11.95 4.29
C ASP A 34 -3.90 -11.31 3.72
N ARG A 35 -3.89 -9.98 3.69
CA ARG A 35 -4.96 -9.17 3.13
C ARG A 35 -4.64 -8.73 1.70
N VAL A 36 -5.68 -8.71 0.88
CA VAL A 36 -5.66 -8.13 -0.47
C VAL A 36 -6.67 -7.00 -0.54
N THR A 37 -6.35 -5.99 -1.34
CA THR A 37 -7.21 -4.85 -1.62
C THR A 37 -7.80 -4.98 -3.02
N PHE A 38 -9.10 -4.73 -3.14
CA PHE A 38 -9.80 -4.67 -4.42
C PHE A 38 -9.95 -3.21 -4.84
N ILE A 39 -9.45 -2.89 -6.03
CA ILE A 39 -9.63 -1.59 -6.66
C ILE A 39 -10.62 -1.78 -7.80
N VAL A 40 -11.75 -1.08 -7.75
CA VAL A 40 -12.84 -1.19 -8.74
C VAL A 40 -12.87 0.06 -9.59
N GLU A 41 -12.60 -0.09 -10.88
CA GLU A 41 -12.57 0.99 -11.86
C GLU A 41 -13.57 0.65 -12.98
N GLY A 42 -14.80 1.17 -12.84
CA GLY A 42 -15.92 0.85 -13.74
C GLY A 42 -16.26 -0.64 -13.69
N ASN A 43 -16.02 -1.34 -14.80
CA ASN A 43 -16.24 -2.79 -14.94
C ASN A 43 -14.98 -3.63 -14.71
N THR A 44 -13.84 -3.00 -14.37
CA THR A 44 -12.58 -3.71 -14.13
C THR A 44 -12.31 -3.75 -12.63
N VAL A 45 -11.93 -4.94 -12.13
CA VAL A 45 -11.47 -5.11 -10.75
C VAL A 45 -10.00 -5.52 -10.77
N ARG A 46 -9.18 -4.78 -10.03
CA ARG A 46 -7.76 -5.08 -9.82
C ARG A 46 -7.55 -5.53 -8.38
N ILE A 47 -6.73 -6.55 -8.19
CA ILE A 47 -6.37 -7.07 -6.86
C ILE A 47 -4.90 -6.71 -6.61
N VAL A 48 -4.64 -6.10 -5.46
CA VAL A 48 -3.28 -5.71 -5.04
C VAL A 48 -3.01 -6.17 -3.61
N ASN A 49 -1.73 -6.35 -3.27
CA ASN A 49 -1.31 -6.60 -1.89
C ASN A 49 -1.64 -5.39 -1.02
N SER A 50 -2.40 -5.58 0.06
CA SER A 50 -2.89 -4.46 0.89
C SER A 50 -1.77 -3.69 1.59
N ALA A 51 -0.76 -4.38 2.11
CA ALA A 51 0.33 -3.75 2.85
C ALA A 51 1.19 -2.90 1.90
N VAL A 52 1.56 -3.48 0.75
CA VAL A 52 2.32 -2.76 -0.29
C VAL A 52 1.54 -1.55 -0.78
N TYR A 53 0.24 -1.71 -1.05
CA TYR A 53 -0.60 -0.61 -1.52
C TYR A 53 -0.72 0.52 -0.48
N ALA A 54 -0.94 0.19 0.80
CA ALA A 54 -1.01 1.19 1.87
C ALA A 54 0.30 1.97 2.00
N MET A 55 1.45 1.28 1.97
CA MET A 55 2.76 1.93 2.01
C MET A 55 3.00 2.83 0.80
N GLN A 56 2.58 2.39 -0.40
CA GLN A 56 2.67 3.22 -1.60
C GLN A 56 1.82 4.50 -1.48
N MET A 57 0.58 4.39 -0.99
CA MET A 57 -0.27 5.56 -0.76
C MET A 57 0.34 6.52 0.27
N LEU A 58 0.82 5.99 1.40
CA LEU A 58 1.52 6.79 2.41
C LEU A 58 2.74 7.51 1.83
N GLN A 59 3.57 6.81 1.05
CA GLN A 59 4.73 7.42 0.40
C GLN A 59 4.34 8.51 -0.60
N GLN A 60 3.24 8.33 -1.34
CA GLN A 60 2.73 9.34 -2.27
C GLN A 60 2.20 10.57 -1.54
N GLU A 61 1.49 10.40 -0.43
CA GLU A 61 1.01 11.53 0.39
C GLU A 61 2.17 12.29 1.05
N MET A 62 3.19 11.56 1.50
CA MET A 62 4.41 12.14 2.07
C MET A 62 5.33 12.77 1.03
N ALA A 63 5.13 12.49 -0.26
CA ALA A 63 5.93 13.07 -1.33
C ALA A 63 5.73 14.59 -1.35
N GLY A 64 6.83 15.33 -1.27
CA GLY A 64 6.85 16.79 -1.18
C GLY A 64 6.25 17.38 0.10
N GLU A 65 5.97 16.57 1.12
CA GLU A 65 5.58 17.08 2.44
C GLU A 65 6.76 17.76 3.14
N ALA A 66 7.98 17.23 2.98
CA ALA A 66 9.21 17.85 3.50
C ALA A 66 9.44 19.25 2.91
N GLU A 67 9.18 19.44 1.61
CA GLU A 67 9.27 20.74 0.94
C GLU A 67 8.16 21.69 1.40
N ARG A 68 6.93 21.19 1.61
CA ARG A 68 5.80 21.96 2.15
C ARG A 68 6.00 22.42 3.59
N THR A 69 6.69 21.60 4.39
CA THR A 69 6.99 21.87 5.80
C THR A 69 8.35 22.55 6.01
N ALA A 70 9.04 22.92 4.93
CA ALA A 70 10.38 23.52 4.93
C ALA A 70 11.44 22.71 5.70
N LEU A 71 11.24 21.39 5.84
CA LEU A 71 12.19 20.48 6.45
C LEU A 71 13.25 20.08 5.42
N THR A 72 14.26 20.93 5.26
CA THR A 72 15.29 20.78 4.23
C THR A 72 16.62 20.27 4.77
N SER A 73 16.79 20.23 6.10
CA SER A 73 18.01 19.79 6.76
C SER A 73 17.73 18.93 8.00
N GLU A 74 18.74 18.15 8.41
CA GLU A 74 18.69 17.38 9.67
C GLU A 74 18.42 18.28 10.89
N ASN A 75 18.89 19.52 10.87
CA ASN A 75 18.63 20.49 11.94
C ASN A 75 17.14 20.87 12.03
N ASP A 76 16.46 21.02 10.89
CA ASP A 76 15.03 21.36 10.85
C ASP A 76 14.19 20.21 11.41
N VAL A 77 14.58 18.97 11.09
CA VAL A 77 13.95 17.75 11.65
C VAL A 77 14.16 17.68 13.16
N MET A 78 15.38 17.95 13.65
CA MET A 78 15.68 17.95 15.08
C MET A 78 14.91 19.03 15.85
N ALA A 79 14.72 20.21 15.24
CA ALA A 79 13.92 21.28 15.83
C ALA A 79 12.44 20.88 15.96
N LEU A 80 11.85 20.31 14.90
CA LEU A 80 10.46 19.83 14.91
C LEU A 80 10.23 18.73 15.95
N VAL A 81 11.11 17.72 16.01
CA VAL A 81 11.01 16.63 16.99
C VAL A 81 11.09 17.16 18.41
N LYS A 82 11.93 18.17 18.66
CA LYS A 82 12.06 18.81 19.97
C LYS A 82 10.81 19.60 20.35
N GLU A 83 10.18 20.28 19.40
CA GLU A 83 8.94 21.02 19.63
C GLU A 83 7.79 20.08 20.00
N LEU A 84 7.54 19.04 19.21
CA LEU A 84 6.48 18.04 19.46
C LEU A 84 6.64 17.36 20.83
N ARG A 85 7.89 17.03 21.19
CA ARG A 85 8.19 16.36 22.47
C ARG A 85 7.93 17.27 23.68
N ASN A 86 8.04 18.59 23.52
CA ASN A 86 7.75 19.55 24.59
C ASN A 86 6.25 19.89 24.67
N GLU A 87 5.49 19.75 23.58
CA GLU A 87 4.03 19.87 23.62
C GLU A 87 3.39 18.74 24.43
N ASP A 88 3.87 17.50 24.28
CA ASP A 88 3.41 16.35 25.06
C ASP A 88 3.74 16.45 26.56
N GLU A 89 4.77 17.21 26.94
CA GLU A 89 5.14 17.45 28.35
C GLU A 89 4.28 18.57 29.00
N ASN A 90 3.58 19.38 28.21
CA ASN A 90 2.74 20.51 28.69
C ASN A 90 1.23 20.26 28.53
N ALA A 91 0.81 19.06 28.12
CA ALA A 91 -0.59 18.64 27.97
C ALA A 91 -1.11 17.85 29.19
#